data_AF-A0A5N9GQN8-F1
#
_entry.id   AF-A0A5N9GQN8-F1
#
_cell.length_a   1.000
_cell.length_b   1.000
_cell.length_c   1.000
_cell.angle_alpha   90.00
_cell.angle_beta   90.00
_cell.angle_gamma   90.00
#
_symmetry.space_group_name_H-M   'P 1'
#
loop_
_entity.id
_entity.type
_entity.pdbx_description
1 polymer ?
#
loop_
_entity_poly.entity_id
_entity_poly.type
_entity_poly.pdbx_seq_one_letter_code
_entity_poly.pdbx_strand_id
1 'polypeptide(L)'
;MWFLINQYSLVFALLFIGPVSWIVVSRALDWKWGTLSLVFFCIGALIFFFTQSSKSSLIDTRGEWDNALSSGAPMLVELYSDY
;
A
#
# COMPACT_ATOMS: atom_id res chain seq x y z
N MET A 1 6.59 -11.14 -12.96
CA MET A 1 6.40 -9.82 -13.61
C MET A 1 5.71 -8.79 -12.70
N TRP A 2 4.84 -9.18 -11.75
CA TRP A 2 4.25 -8.27 -10.75
C TRP A 2 5.21 -7.77 -9.66
N PHE A 3 6.41 -8.35 -9.55
CA PHE A 3 7.42 -8.00 -8.55
C PHE A 3 8.19 -6.69 -8.85
N LEU A 4 7.98 -6.09 -10.03
CA LEU A 4 8.72 -4.89 -10.47
C LEU A 4 8.08 -3.57 -10.05
N ILE A 5 6.81 -3.56 -9.64
CA ILE A 5 6.24 -2.39 -8.98
C ILE A 5 6.58 -2.55 -7.50
N ASN A 6 7.82 -2.23 -7.17
CA ASN A 6 8.26 -2.06 -5.80
C ASN A 6 7.28 -1.09 -5.10
N GLN A 7 6.93 -1.34 -3.84
CA GLN A 7 6.02 -0.48 -3.07
C GLN A 7 6.46 0.99 -3.12
N TYR A 8 7.78 1.23 -3.14
CA TYR A 8 8.38 2.55 -3.31
C TYR A 8 8.10 3.18 -4.69
N SER A 9 8.09 2.40 -5.78
CA SER A 9 7.73 2.88 -7.13
C SER A 9 6.30 3.39 -7.18
N LEU A 10 5.38 2.72 -6.47
CA LEU A 10 3.98 3.12 -6.39
C LEU A 10 3.81 4.43 -5.60
N VAL A 11 4.57 4.60 -4.52
CA VAL A 11 4.64 5.87 -3.78
C VAL A 11 5.12 7.01 -4.69
N PHE A 12 6.19 6.80 -5.46
CA PHE A 12 6.69 7.81 -6.40
C PHE A 12 5.67 8.15 -7.49
N ALA A 13 4.96 7.16 -8.04
CA ALA A 13 3.92 7.40 -9.03
C ALA A 13 2.78 8.26 -8.45
N LEU A 14 2.31 7.95 -7.23
CA LEU A 14 1.26 8.72 -6.56
C LEU A 14 1.71 10.16 -6.25
N LEU A 15 2.96 10.36 -5.85
CA LEU A 15 3.54 11.69 -5.63
C LEU A 15 3.61 12.55 -6.90
N PHE A 16 3.70 11.94 -8.08
CA PHE A 16 3.61 12.67 -9.35
C PHE A 16 2.16 12.88 -9.81
N ILE A 17 1.31 11.85 -9.71
CA ILE A 17 -0.07 11.90 -10.20
C ILE A 17 -0.92 12.86 -9.36
N GLY A 18 -0.75 12.89 -8.04
CA GLY A 18 -1.51 13.76 -7.14
C GLY A 18 -1.41 15.25 -7.51
N PRO A 19 -0.21 15.85 -7.53
CA PRO A 19 -0.02 17.25 -7.91
C PRO A 19 -0.43 17.56 -9.35
N VAL A 20 -0.14 16.66 -10.30
CA VAL A 20 -0.53 16.86 -11.70
C VAL A 20 -2.06 16.87 -11.85
N SER A 21 -2.75 15.91 -11.24
CA SER A 21 -4.22 15.88 -11.26
C SER A 21 -4.82 17.13 -10.60
N TRP A 22 -4.25 17.60 -9.49
CA TRP A 22 -4.67 18.82 -8.83
C TRP A 22 -4.51 20.06 -9.73
N ILE A 23 -3.37 20.19 -10.40
CA ILE A 23 -3.12 21.29 -11.35
C ILE A 23 -4.14 21.25 -12.50
N VAL A 24 -4.41 20.07 -13.07
CA VAL A 24 -5.36 19.92 -14.18
C VAL A 24 -6.78 20.29 -13.73
N VAL A 25 -7.25 19.76 -12.61
CA VAL A 25 -8.61 20.00 -12.10
C VAL A 25 -8.79 21.46 -11.67
N SER A 26 -7.80 22.05 -11.01
CA SER A 26 -7.84 23.46 -10.59
C SER A 26 -7.82 24.45 -11.76
N ARG A 27 -7.28 24.04 -12.92
CA ARG A 27 -7.32 24.82 -14.17
C ARG A 27 -8.63 24.63 -14.95
N ALA A 28 -9.27 23.47 -14.85
CA ALA A 28 -10.47 23.15 -15.61
C ALA A 28 -11.78 23.59 -14.95
N LEU A 29 -11.86 23.53 -13.61
CA LEU A 29 -13.07 23.83 -12.85
C LEU A 29 -12.86 25.06 -11.96
N ASP A 30 -12.34 24.83 -10.75
CA ASP A 30 -11.94 25.85 -9.78
C ASP A 30 -10.97 25.23 -8.78
N TRP A 31 -10.20 26.05 -8.08
CA TRP A 31 -9.24 25.57 -7.07
C TRP A 31 -9.91 24.73 -5.95
N LYS A 32 -11.16 25.04 -5.59
CA LYS A 32 -11.94 24.31 -4.58
C LYS A 32 -12.15 22.84 -4.98
N TRP A 33 -12.51 22.62 -6.24
CA TRP A 33 -12.71 21.27 -6.79
C TRP A 33 -11.40 20.52 -6.94
N GLY A 34 -10.32 21.23 -7.30
CA GLY A 34 -8.96 20.69 -7.27
C GLY A 34 -8.62 20.14 -5.89
N THR A 35 -8.76 20.96 -4.85
CA THR A 35 -8.43 20.56 -3.47
C THR A 35 -9.30 19.40 -3.00
N LEU A 36 -10.60 19.41 -3.32
CA LEU A 36 -11.51 18.30 -2.99
C LEU A 36 -11.04 16.99 -3.65
N SER A 37 -10.67 17.04 -4.94
CA SER A 37 -10.13 15.90 -5.67
C SER A 37 -8.83 15.36 -5.05
N LEU A 38 -7.94 16.26 -4.60
CA LEU A 38 -6.70 15.87 -3.93
C LEU A 38 -6.98 15.15 -2.60
N VAL A 39 -7.96 15.63 -1.83
CA VAL A 39 -8.39 14.95 -0.60
C VAL A 39 -8.90 13.54 -0.88
N PHE A 40 -9.78 13.37 -1.88
CA PHE A 40 -10.26 12.04 -2.27
C PHE A 40 -9.13 11.12 -2.75
N PHE A 41 -8.19 11.66 -3.53
CA PHE A 41 -7.02 10.92 -3.97
C PHE A 41 -6.16 10.44 -2.79
N CYS A 42 -5.87 11.32 -1.82
CA CYS A 42 -5.12 10.96 -0.63
C CYS A 42 -5.82 9.90 0.22
N ILE A 43 -7.15 10.00 0.39
CA ILE A 43 -7.93 8.99 1.12
C ILE A 43 -7.88 7.64 0.40
N GLY A 44 -8.07 7.63 -0.92
CA GLY A 44 -8.00 6.41 -1.73
C GLY A 44 -6.61 5.76 -1.67
N ALA A 45 -5.56 6.58 -1.78
CA ALA A 45 -4.17 6.13 -1.63
C ALA A 45 -3.91 5.52 -0.24
N LEU A 46 -4.40 6.16 0.83
CA LEU A 46 -4.26 5.64 2.20
C LEU A 46 -4.95 4.28 2.37
N ILE A 47 -6.18 4.13 1.87
CA ILE A 47 -6.91 2.85 1.92
C ILE A 47 -6.14 1.78 1.15
N PHE A 48 -5.65 2.11 -0.05
CA PHE A 48 -4.86 1.19 -0.87
C PHE A 48 -3.55 0.76 -0.18
N PHE A 49 -2.82 1.68 0.44
CA PHE A 49 -1.63 1.33 1.21
C PHE A 49 -1.96 0.53 2.46
N PHE A 50 -3.10 0.79 3.10
CA PHE A 50 -3.55 0.01 4.24
C PHE A 50 -3.85 -1.44 3.87
N THR A 51 -4.48 -1.69 2.72
CA THR A 51 -4.74 -3.06 2.24
C THR A 51 -3.48 -3.76 1.74
N GLN A 52 -2.49 -3.02 1.22
CA GLN A 52 -1.20 -3.57 0.84
C GLN A 52 -0.22 -3.75 1.99
N SER A 53 -0.46 -3.14 3.16
CA SER A 53 0.37 -3.33 4.35
C SER A 53 0.16 -4.74 4.91
N SER A 54 0.82 -5.72 4.30
CA SER A 54 0.97 -7.04 4.87
C SER A 54 1.85 -6.91 6.11
N LYS A 55 1.26 -6.95 7.30
CA LYS A 55 2.03 -7.12 8.52
C LYS A 55 2.78 -8.44 8.41
N SER A 56 4.11 -8.39 8.46
CA SER A 56 4.89 -9.59 8.76
C SER A 56 4.41 -10.10 10.12
N SER A 57 3.78 -11.27 10.12
CA SER A 57 3.42 -11.93 11.37
C SER A 57 4.69 -12.60 11.89
N LEU A 58 5.22 -12.08 12.99
CA LEU A 58 6.24 -12.80 13.74
C LEU A 58 5.59 -14.07 14.29
N ILE A 59 6.19 -15.23 14.00
CA ILE A 59 5.74 -16.53 14.53
C ILE A 59 6.81 -16.96 15.52
N ASP A 60 6.53 -16.78 16.81
CA ASP A 60 7.47 -17.10 17.88
C ASP A 60 7.21 -18.47 18.49
N THR A 61 5.97 -18.97 18.34
CA THR A 61 5.56 -20.24 18.94
C THR A 61 5.20 -21.30 17.90
N ARG A 62 5.39 -22.57 18.29
CA ARG A 62 4.96 -23.72 17.48
C ARG A 62 3.45 -23.76 17.24
N GLY A 63 2.65 -23.27 18.19
CA GLY A 63 1.19 -23.20 18.04
C GLY A 63 0.74 -22.18 16.99
N GLU A 64 1.42 -21.04 16.89
CA GLU A 64 1.16 -20.04 15.83
C GLU A 64 1.53 -20.59 14.45
N TRP A 65 2.63 -21.34 14.36
CA TRP A 65 3.04 -22.03 13.14
C TRP A 65 2.02 -23.07 12.67
N ASP A 66 1.54 -23.93 13.58
CA ASP A 66 0.54 -24.95 13.25
C ASP A 66 -0.80 -24.32 12.84
N ASN A 67 -1.19 -23.22 13.49
CA ASN A 67 -2.36 -22.44 13.08
C ASN A 67 -2.18 -21.78 11.70
N ALA A 68 -1.00 -21.21 11.41
CA ALA A 68 -0.70 -20.65 10.09
C ALA A 68 -0.78 -21.71 8.99
N LEU A 69 -0.20 -22.89 9.23
CA LEU A 69 -0.24 -24.03 8.29
C LEU A 69 -1.66 -24.54 8.04
N SER A 70 -2.50 -24.61 9.09
CA SER A 70 -3.87 -25.08 8.96
C SER A 70 -4.79 -24.12 8.19
N SER A 71 -4.38 -22.86 8.00
CA SER A 71 -5.14 -21.88 7.21
C SER A 71 -5.28 -22.25 5.73
N GLY A 72 -4.39 -23.11 5.20
CA GLY A 72 -4.37 -23.50 3.78
C GLY A 72 -4.04 -22.37 2.81
N ALA A 73 -3.73 -21.17 3.32
CA ALA A 73 -3.34 -20.03 2.51
C ALA A 73 -1.85 -20.15 2.10
N PRO A 74 -1.50 -19.75 0.87
CA PRO A 74 -0.09 -19.66 0.48
C PRO A 74 0.61 -18.59 1.34
N MET A 75 1.71 -18.97 1.96
CA MET A 75 2.49 -18.10 2.86
C MET A 75 3.95 -18.02 2.40
N LEU A 76 4.56 -16.85 2.56
CA LEU A 76 6.00 -16.65 2.42
C LEU A 76 6.62 -16.68 3.82
N VAL A 77 7.57 -17.57 4.04
CA VAL A 77 8.21 -17.76 5.35
C VAL A 77 9.63 -17.23 5.27
N GLU A 78 9.93 -16.21 6.07
CA GLU A 78 11.27 -15.66 6.21
C GLU A 78 11.88 -16.24 7.50
N LEU A 79 12.89 -17.09 7.34
CA LEU A 79 13.66 -17.65 8.46
C LEU A 79 14.84 -16.73 8.74
N TYR A 80 14.86 -16.13 9.92
CA TYR A 80 15.94 -15.27 10.35
C TYR A 80 16.43 -15.65 11.76
N SER A 81 17.68 -15.34 12.06
CA SER A 81 18.32 -15.55 13.36
C SER A 81 18.93 -14.22 13.81
N ASP A 82 18.67 -13.81 15.05
CA ASP A 82 19.34 -12.66 15.69
C ASP A 82 20.80 -12.97 16.12
N TYR A 83 21.24 -14.24 16.04
CA TYR A 83 22.61 -14.68 16.36
C TYR A 83 23.60 -14.47 15.22
#